data_AF-A0A7D5DD41-F1
#
_entry.id   AF-A0A7D5DD41-F1
#
_cell.length_a   1.000
_cell.length_b   1.000
_cell.length_c   1.000
_cell.angle_alpha   90.00
_cell.angle_beta   90.00
_cell.angle_gamma   90.00
#
_symmetry.space_group_name_H-M   'P 1'
#
loop_
_entity.id
_entity.type
_entity.pdbx_description
1 polymer ?
#
loop_
_entity_poly.entity_id
_entity_poly.type
_entity_poly.pdbx_seq_one_letter_code
_entity_poly.pdbx_strand_id
1 'polypeptide(L)'
;MAAVIGSIFPALAMASNPFTTGATGLSSDTLAMLTPVAGIAVMAVGLLALFGRIHWMWLVGTIVGIVLVFGSDQIVTWIRGLFGV
;
A
#
# COMPACT_ATOMS: atom_id res chain seq x y z
N MET A 1 -28.85 -33.57 20.23
CA MET A 1 -27.45 -33.30 20.64
C MET A 1 -26.48 -33.23 19.46
N ALA A 2 -26.44 -34.21 18.54
CA ALA A 2 -25.49 -34.24 17.42
C ALA A 2 -25.66 -33.10 16.38
N ALA A 3 -26.89 -32.65 16.13
CA ALA A 3 -27.19 -31.57 15.18
C ALA A 3 -26.59 -30.21 15.59
N VAL A 4 -26.50 -29.92 16.89
CA VAL A 4 -25.95 -28.66 17.41
C VAL A 4 -24.43 -28.60 17.24
N ILE A 5 -23.74 -29.73 17.37
CA ILE A 5 -22.30 -29.83 17.14
C ILE A 5 -22.00 -29.63 15.64
N GLY A 6 -22.81 -30.22 14.76
CA GLY A 6 -22.74 -30.05 13.30
C GLY A 6 -22.88 -28.60 12.81
N SER A 7 -23.74 -27.81 13.46
CA SER A 7 -23.92 -26.38 13.13
C SER A 7 -22.81 -25.45 13.65
N ILE A 8 -22.00 -25.91 14.61
CA ILE A 8 -20.87 -25.13 15.16
C ILE A 8 -19.61 -25.27 14.30
N PHE A 9 -19.43 -26.40 13.60
CA PHE A 9 -18.32 -26.62 12.67
C PHE A 9 -18.18 -25.55 11.56
N PRO A 10 -19.23 -25.14 10.83
CA PRO A 10 -19.11 -24.06 9.87
C PRO A 10 -18.79 -22.71 10.54
N ALA A 11 -19.20 -22.48 11.79
CA ALA A 11 -18.87 -21.25 12.51
C ALA A 11 -17.38 -21.18 12.92
N LEU A 12 -16.74 -22.31 13.22
CA LEU A 12 -15.28 -22.38 13.41
C LEU A 12 -14.51 -22.28 12.08
N ALA A 13 -15.05 -22.83 10.99
CA ALA A 13 -14.44 -22.73 9.67
C ALA A 13 -14.58 -21.33 9.03
N MET A 14 -15.63 -20.59 9.42
CA MET A 14 -15.88 -19.19 9.03
C MET A 14 -15.36 -18.19 10.07
N ALA A 15 -14.62 -18.63 11.08
CA ALA A 15 -14.00 -17.73 12.04
C ALA A 15 -12.91 -16.93 11.32
N SER A 16 -13.13 -15.61 11.20
CA SER A 16 -12.15 -14.67 10.66
C SER A 16 -10.80 -14.89 11.34
N ASN A 17 -9.73 -15.02 10.55
CA ASN A 17 -8.38 -15.18 11.07
C ASN A 17 -8.06 -13.99 12.01
N PRO A 18 -7.72 -14.24 13.29
CA PRO A 18 -7.47 -13.16 14.26
C PRO A 18 -6.26 -12.30 13.89
N PHE A 19 -5.40 -12.78 12.99
CA PHE A 19 -4.26 -12.03 12.47
C PHE A 19 -4.60 -11.15 11.26
N THR A 20 -5.78 -11.29 10.65
CA THR A 20 -6.16 -10.47 9.50
C THR A 20 -6.21 -9.00 9.86
N THR A 21 -6.86 -8.64 10.97
CA THR A 21 -6.93 -7.24 11.44
C THR A 21 -5.54 -6.67 11.74
N GLY A 22 -4.68 -7.45 12.39
CA GLY A 22 -3.31 -7.04 12.71
C GLY A 22 -2.44 -6.89 11.45
N ALA A 23 -2.55 -7.83 10.51
CA ALA A 23 -1.79 -7.81 9.25
C ALA A 23 -2.21 -6.63 8.37
N THR A 24 -3.52 -6.38 8.24
CA THR A 24 -4.02 -5.22 7.49
C THR A 24 -3.64 -3.90 8.16
N GLY A 25 -3.69 -3.85 9.49
CA GLY A 25 -3.28 -2.67 10.26
C GLY A 25 -1.81 -2.33 10.02
N LEU A 26 -0.92 -3.32 10.16
CA LEU A 26 0.51 -3.12 9.94
C LEU A 26 0.81 -2.66 8.51
N SER A 27 0.16 -3.23 7.49
CA SER A 27 0.33 -2.76 6.11
C SER A 27 -0.12 -1.31 5.94
N SER A 28 -1.28 -0.93 6.51
CA SER A 28 -1.80 0.43 6.42
C SER A 28 -0.89 1.43 7.14
N ASP A 29 -0.43 1.11 8.34
CA ASP A 29 0.44 1.97 9.15
C ASP A 29 1.80 2.16 8.47
N THR A 30 2.37 1.08 7.93
CA THR A 30 3.63 1.13 7.19
C THR A 30 3.50 2.04 5.96
N LEU A 31 2.43 1.88 5.18
CA LEU A 31 2.18 2.70 3.99
C LEU A 31 1.93 4.17 4.35
N ALA A 32 1.22 4.44 5.44
CA ALA A 32 1.01 5.80 5.95
C ALA A 32 2.34 6.49 6.30
N MET A 33 3.29 5.77 6.91
CA MET A 33 4.62 6.29 7.22
C MET A 33 5.51 6.44 5.98
N LEU A 34 5.38 5.56 4.98
CA LEU A 34 6.17 5.60 3.75
C LEU A 34 5.72 6.68 2.77
N THR A 35 4.44 7.07 2.78
CA THR A 35 3.88 8.08 1.86
C THR A 35 4.67 9.40 1.85
N PRO A 36 4.99 10.05 3.00
CA PRO A 36 5.78 11.27 3.01
C PRO A 36 7.23 11.05 2.51
N VAL A 37 7.83 9.90 2.81
CA VAL A 37 9.18 9.54 2.36
C VAL A 37 9.23 9.43 0.83
N ALA A 38 8.22 8.81 0.23
CA ALA A 38 8.10 8.72 -1.23
C ALA A 38 7.98 10.10 -1.88
N GLY A 39 7.21 11.01 -1.27
CA GLY A 39 7.12 12.41 -1.72
C GLY A 39 8.49 13.09 -1.75
N ILE A 40 9.26 13.00 -0.66
CA ILE A 40 10.61 13.58 -0.59
C ILE A 40 11.55 12.95 -1.63
N ALA A 41 11.50 11.63 -1.82
CA ALA A 41 12.32 10.94 -2.80
C ALA A 41 12.05 11.43 -4.23
N VAL A 42 10.78 11.59 -4.62
CA VAL A 42 10.42 12.13 -5.94
C VAL A 42 10.90 13.56 -6.11
N MET A 43 10.75 14.41 -5.09
CA MET A 43 11.21 15.80 -5.14
C MET A 43 12.74 15.88 -5.29
N ALA A 44 13.49 15.07 -4.53
CA ALA A 44 14.94 15.03 -4.61
C ALA A 44 15.44 14.52 -5.98
N VAL A 45 14.91 13.40 -6.47
CA VAL A 45 15.30 12.82 -7.76
C VAL A 45 14.88 13.73 -8.92
N GLY A 46 13.70 14.34 -8.85
CA GLY A 46 13.25 15.33 -9.82
C GLY A 46 14.18 16.53 -9.92
N LEU A 47 14.54 17.13 -8.78
CA LEU A 47 15.49 18.25 -8.73
C LEU A 47 16.87 17.86 -9.29
N LEU A 48 17.41 16.71 -8.86
CA LEU A 48 18.71 16.24 -9.34
C LEU A 48 18.72 15.93 -10.83
N ALA A 49 17.62 15.41 -11.39
CA ALA A 49 17.49 15.16 -12.82
C ALA A 49 17.41 16.48 -13.62
N LEU A 50 16.72 17.49 -13.10
CA LEU A 50 16.64 18.83 -13.72
C LEU A 50 18.00 19.53 -13.79
N PHE A 51 18.85 19.38 -12.77
CA PHE A 51 20.21 19.93 -12.78
C PHE A 51 21.20 19.12 -13.64
N GLY A 52 20.72 18.10 -14.39
CA GLY A 52 21.57 17.23 -15.20
C GLY A 52 22.59 16.43 -14.39
N ARG A 53 22.43 16.34 -13.06
CA ARG A 53 23.34 15.65 -12.16
C ARG A 53 23.13 14.14 -12.16
N ILE A 54 21.94 13.68 -12.56
CA ILE A 54 21.59 12.25 -12.67
C ILE A 54 20.83 11.97 -13.97
N HIS A 55 20.98 10.74 -14.49
CA HIS A 55 20.27 10.29 -15.68
C HIS A 55 18.77 10.16 -15.42
N TRP A 56 17.94 10.52 -16.41
CA TRP A 56 16.47 10.44 -16.32
C TRP A 56 15.93 9.05 -15.99
N MET A 57 16.68 7.98 -16.28
CA MET A 57 16.31 6.61 -15.86
C MET A 57 16.22 6.45 -14.34
N TRP A 58 16.94 7.25 -13.55
CA TRP A 58 16.80 7.22 -12.09
C TRP A 58 15.42 7.69 -11.66
N LEU A 59 14.88 8.73 -12.31
CA LEU A 59 13.52 9.20 -12.06
C LEU A 59 12.49 8.13 -12.42
N VAL A 60 12.64 7.49 -13.59
CA VAL A 60 11.75 6.40 -14.00
C VAL A 60 11.82 5.23 -13.01
N GLY A 61 13.03 4.87 -12.56
CA GLY A 61 13.23 3.84 -11.54
C GLY A 61 12.55 4.17 -10.21
N THR A 62 12.61 5.43 -9.77
CA THR A 62 11.90 5.89 -8.57
C THR A 62 10.38 5.78 -8.71
N ILE A 63 9.81 6.16 -9.86
CA ILE A 63 8.37 6.03 -10.11
C ILE A 63 7.96 4.56 -10.07
N VAL A 64 8.68 3.68 -10.77
CA VAL A 64 8.38 2.24 -10.80
C VAL A 64 8.51 1.64 -9.40
N GLY A 65 9.53 2.02 -8.63
CA GLY A 65 9.70 1.58 -7.24
C GLY A 65 8.53 1.97 -6.35
N ILE A 66 8.02 3.20 -6.48
CA ILE A 66 6.83 3.66 -5.76
C ILE A 66 5.61 2.81 -6.13
N VAL A 67 5.39 2.54 -7.42
CA VAL A 67 4.27 1.69 -7.86
C VAL A 67 4.32 0.29 -7.23
N LEU A 68 5.52 -0.29 -7.12
CA LEU A 68 5.72 -1.61 -6.52
C LEU A 68 5.53 -1.62 -4.99
N VAL A 69 5.83 -0.52 -4.29
CA VAL A 69 5.72 -0.42 -2.83
C VAL A 69 4.28 -0.19 -2.38
N PHE A 70 3.56 0.71 -3.05
CA PHE A 70 2.22 1.13 -2.61
C PHE A 70 1.08 0.32 -3.25
N GLY A 71 1.34 -0.38 -4.35
CA GLY A 71 0.32 -1.16 -5.05
C GLY A 71 -0.76 -0.30 -5.72
N SER A 72 -1.72 -0.94 -6.40
CA SER A 72 -2.71 -0.24 -7.24
C SER A 72 -3.72 0.57 -6.44
N ASP A 73 -4.27 0.02 -5.34
CA ASP A 73 -5.39 0.64 -4.63
C ASP A 73 -5.03 1.97 -3.99
N GLN A 74 -3.85 2.07 -3.38
CA GLN A 74 -3.40 3.29 -2.74
C GLN A 74 -3.14 4.41 -3.76
N ILE A 75 -2.53 4.07 -4.89
CA ILE A 75 -2.26 5.03 -5.97
C ILE A 75 -3.56 5.52 -6.59
N VAL A 76 -4.50 4.62 -6.85
CA VAL A 76 -5.83 4.97 -7.38
C VAL A 76 -6.57 5.88 -6.40
N THR A 77 -6.49 5.61 -5.09
CA THR A 77 -7.10 6.45 -4.05
C THR A 77 -6.51 7.86 -4.04
N TRP A 78 -5.20 8.01 -4.18
CA TRP A 78 -4.57 9.33 -4.27
C TRP A 78 -4.99 10.11 -5.51
N ILE A 79 -5.01 9.43 -6.67
CA ILE A 79 -5.43 10.03 -7.93
C ILE A 79 -6.89 10.50 -7.83
N ARG A 80 -7.76 9.65 -7.28
CA ARG A 80 -9.16 9.98 -7.02
C ARG A 80 -9.30 11.19 -6.08
N GLY A 81 -8.54 11.21 -4.99
CA GLY A 81 -8.45 12.36 -4.09
C GLY A 81 -7.97 13.65 -4.76
N LEU A 82 -7.01 13.57 -5.69
CA LEU A 82 -6.54 14.74 -6.47
C LEU A 82 -7.67 15.32 -7.35
N PHE A 83 -8.54 14.46 -7.87
CA PHE A 83 -9.69 14.86 -8.66
C PHE A 83 -10.96 15.11 -7.83
N GLY A 84 -10.91 14.91 -6.51
CA GLY A 84 -12.03 15.08 -5.59
C GLY A 84 -13.18 14.08 -5.80
N VAL A 85 -12.89 12.91 -6.38
CA VAL A 85 -13.87 11.84 -6.68
C VAL A 85 -13.60 10.56 -5.91
#